data_AF-A0A1B0D9L0-F1
#
_entry.id   AF-A0A1B0D9L0-F1
#
_cell.length_a   1.000
_cell.length_b   1.000
_cell.length_c   1.000
_cell.angle_alpha   90.00
_cell.angle_beta   90.00
_cell.angle_gamma   90.00
#
_symmetry.space_group_name_H-M   'P 1'
#
loop_
_entity.id
_entity.type
_entity.pdbx_description
1 polymer ?
#
loop_
_entity_poly.entity_id
_entity_poly.type
_entity_poly.pdbx_seq_one_letter_code
_entity_poly.pdbx_strand_id
1 'polypeptide(L)'
;SQQISDHTLLTLYQRYKDPQEDAILSEGIERLCCDLRYKPDDFAILVLAWRLDASQMCRFTRQEFIQGLRNLNADSVDGIRLRLEQTVEKLKDDSELFKQLYRFTFGFGLEPGHRTLSLDMAIILWRLVFTVHTPKLLDRWLYFLAQHAQIRGVPKDTWNMFLNFAETCDITSYNDEEAWPSLFDDFVEYENDRANQNVPDKADEEDTRQPTLHTDGSL
;
A
#
# COMPACT_ATOMS: atom_id res chain seq x y z
N SER A 1 -14.64 -32.43 -3.39
CA SER A 1 -14.46 -31.14 -4.09
C SER A 1 -15.23 -31.17 -5.39
N GLN A 2 -16.09 -30.19 -5.61
CA GLN A 2 -16.82 -30.04 -6.87
C GLN A 2 -15.82 -29.60 -7.93
N GLN A 3 -15.66 -30.38 -9.00
CA GLN A 3 -14.72 -30.04 -10.07
C GLN A 3 -15.32 -28.88 -10.87
N ILE A 4 -14.63 -27.74 -10.91
CA ILE A 4 -15.07 -26.59 -11.69
C ILE A 4 -15.07 -26.95 -13.18
N SER A 5 -16.17 -26.68 -13.86
CA SER A 5 -16.32 -26.92 -15.29
C SER A 5 -15.62 -25.84 -16.10
N ASP A 6 -14.73 -26.26 -17.00
CA ASP A 6 -14.04 -25.38 -17.94
C ASP A 6 -15.03 -24.59 -18.81
N HIS A 7 -16.17 -25.19 -19.16
CA HIS A 7 -17.21 -24.51 -19.92
C HIS A 7 -17.82 -23.34 -19.15
N THR A 8 -18.03 -23.50 -17.83
CA THR A 8 -18.58 -22.44 -16.97
C THR A 8 -17.61 -21.25 -16.87
N LEU A 9 -16.33 -21.52 -16.63
CA LEU A 9 -15.30 -20.48 -16.58
C LEU A 9 -15.14 -19.75 -17.92
N LEU A 10 -15.21 -20.48 -19.03
CA LEU A 10 -15.16 -19.88 -20.36
C LEU A 10 -16.37 -18.99 -20.63
N THR A 11 -17.57 -19.42 -20.24
CA THR A 11 -18.79 -18.62 -20.38
C THR A 11 -18.68 -17.33 -19.57
N LEU A 12 -18.17 -17.41 -18.33
CA LEU A 12 -17.96 -16.25 -17.49
C LEU A 12 -16.90 -15.30 -18.07
N TYR A 13 -15.79 -15.84 -18.59
CA TYR A 13 -14.76 -15.05 -19.26
C TYR A 13 -15.34 -14.28 -20.46
N GLN A 14 -16.13 -14.93 -21.32
CA GLN A 14 -16.74 -14.29 -22.50
C GLN A 14 -17.67 -13.11 -22.14
N ARG A 15 -18.27 -13.10 -20.95
CA ARG A 15 -19.11 -11.98 -20.48
C ARG A 15 -18.34 -10.67 -20.33
N TYR A 16 -17.05 -10.74 -19.98
CA TYR A 16 -16.23 -9.56 -19.69
C TYR A 16 -15.12 -9.32 -20.72
N LYS A 17 -14.83 -10.32 -21.56
CA LYS A 17 -13.80 -10.26 -22.61
C LYS A 17 -14.03 -9.05 -23.53
N ASP A 18 -12.93 -8.44 -23.95
CA ASP A 18 -12.90 -7.43 -24.98
C ASP A 18 -13.31 -8.00 -26.36
N PRO A 19 -14.06 -7.26 -27.20
CA PRO A 19 -14.44 -7.72 -28.52
C PRO A 19 -13.26 -7.93 -29.49
N GLN A 20 -12.17 -7.19 -29.32
CA GLN A 20 -11.02 -7.14 -30.22
C GLN A 20 -9.81 -7.91 -29.69
N GLU A 21 -9.65 -8.00 -28.36
CA GLU A 21 -8.52 -8.70 -27.72
C GLU A 21 -8.93 -9.97 -26.96
N ASP A 22 -8.03 -10.96 -26.86
CA ASP A 22 -8.21 -12.13 -25.97
C ASP A 22 -7.83 -11.80 -24.52
N ALA A 23 -8.42 -10.73 -24.00
CA ALA A 23 -8.25 -10.25 -22.64
C ALA A 23 -9.52 -9.54 -22.15
N ILE A 24 -9.67 -9.45 -20.83
CA ILE A 24 -10.60 -8.55 -20.16
C ILE A 24 -9.82 -7.26 -19.89
N LEU A 25 -10.17 -6.17 -20.59
CA LEU A 25 -9.55 -4.86 -20.44
C LEU A 25 -10.34 -3.97 -19.47
N SER A 26 -9.98 -2.69 -19.33
CA SER A 26 -10.56 -1.74 -18.37
C SER A 26 -12.10 -1.78 -18.30
N GLU A 27 -12.81 -1.68 -19.43
CA GLU A 27 -14.28 -1.69 -19.44
C GLU A 27 -14.86 -3.04 -18.95
N GLY A 28 -14.21 -4.15 -19.28
CA GLY A 28 -14.61 -5.47 -18.81
C GLY A 28 -14.34 -5.66 -17.32
N ILE A 29 -13.23 -5.12 -16.82
CA ILE A 29 -12.89 -5.09 -15.39
C ILE A 29 -13.91 -4.24 -14.63
N GLU A 30 -14.30 -3.07 -15.14
CA GLU A 30 -15.33 -2.23 -14.53
C GLU A 30 -16.67 -2.97 -14.43
N ARG A 31 -17.12 -3.62 -15.51
CA ARG A 31 -18.34 -4.45 -15.49
C ARG A 31 -18.24 -5.59 -14.46
N LEU A 32 -17.09 -6.25 -14.39
CA LEU A 32 -16.84 -7.30 -13.40
C LEU A 32 -16.89 -6.75 -11.97
N CYS A 33 -16.26 -5.60 -11.70
CA CYS A 33 -16.29 -4.94 -10.40
C CYS A 33 -17.72 -4.58 -10.00
N CYS A 34 -18.51 -4.01 -10.93
CA CYS A 34 -19.93 -3.72 -10.72
C CYS A 34 -20.73 -4.97 -10.34
N ASP A 35 -20.57 -6.08 -11.08
CA ASP A 35 -21.24 -7.35 -10.78
C ASP A 35 -20.80 -7.92 -9.42
N LEU A 36 -19.52 -7.76 -9.05
CA LEU A 36 -18.97 -8.13 -7.74
C LEU A 36 -19.33 -7.16 -6.62
N ARG A 37 -19.93 -6.00 -6.93
CA ARG A 37 -20.29 -4.92 -5.99
C ARG A 37 -19.08 -4.29 -5.29
N TYR A 38 -17.97 -4.18 -6.01
CA TYR A 38 -16.78 -3.45 -5.59
C TYR A 38 -16.50 -2.30 -6.56
N LYS A 39 -15.80 -1.28 -6.08
CA LYS A 39 -15.18 -0.29 -6.95
C LYS A 39 -13.86 -0.82 -7.52
N PRO A 40 -13.42 -0.36 -8.70
CA PRO A 40 -12.15 -0.78 -9.28
C PRO A 40 -10.92 -0.53 -8.39
N ASP A 41 -11.00 0.45 -7.49
CA ASP A 41 -9.97 0.83 -6.53
C ASP A 41 -10.17 0.26 -5.12
N ASP A 42 -11.10 -0.68 -4.93
CA ASP A 42 -11.25 -1.37 -3.64
C ASP A 42 -10.14 -2.42 -3.42
N PHE A 43 -9.71 -2.59 -2.18
CA PHE A 43 -8.70 -3.59 -1.79
C PHE A 43 -9.05 -5.01 -2.26
N ALA A 44 -10.33 -5.38 -2.25
CA ALA A 44 -10.81 -6.68 -2.73
C ALA A 44 -10.48 -6.92 -4.21
N ILE A 45 -10.41 -5.87 -5.04
CA ILE A 45 -10.05 -5.99 -6.46
C ILE A 45 -8.53 -6.18 -6.63
N LEU A 46 -7.70 -5.56 -5.77
CA LEU A 46 -6.27 -5.89 -5.70
C LEU A 46 -6.07 -7.36 -5.29
N VAL A 47 -6.83 -7.84 -4.30
CA VAL A 47 -6.82 -9.26 -3.91
C VAL A 47 -7.25 -10.14 -5.08
N LEU A 48 -8.28 -9.78 -5.83
CA LEU A 48 -8.68 -10.51 -7.03
C LEU A 48 -7.54 -10.59 -8.04
N ALA A 49 -6.93 -9.47 -8.40
CA ALA A 49 -5.80 -9.44 -9.33
C ALA A 49 -4.66 -10.37 -8.88
N TRP A 50 -4.35 -10.36 -7.58
CA TRP A 50 -3.36 -11.27 -6.99
C TRP A 50 -3.78 -12.75 -7.08
N ARG A 51 -5.05 -13.08 -6.80
CA ARG A 51 -5.55 -14.46 -6.92
C ARG A 51 -5.59 -14.96 -8.37
N LEU A 52 -5.65 -14.04 -9.33
CA LEU A 52 -5.54 -14.33 -10.76
C LEU A 52 -4.10 -14.40 -11.27
N ASP A 53 -3.12 -14.07 -10.41
CA ASP A 53 -1.72 -13.88 -10.80
C ASP A 53 -1.57 -12.90 -11.98
N ALA A 54 -2.33 -11.80 -11.92
CA ALA A 54 -2.40 -10.83 -13.00
C ALA A 54 -1.06 -10.10 -13.18
N SER A 55 -0.54 -10.15 -14.40
CA SER A 55 0.76 -9.57 -14.76
C SER A 55 0.74 -8.05 -14.97
N GLN A 56 -0.44 -7.47 -15.21
CA GLN A 56 -0.57 -6.06 -15.56
C GLN A 56 -1.87 -5.46 -15.00
N MET A 57 -1.81 -4.21 -14.55
CA MET A 57 -3.02 -3.43 -14.25
C MET A 57 -3.93 -3.25 -15.46
N CYS A 58 -5.23 -3.16 -15.18
CA CYS A 58 -6.29 -2.94 -16.16
C CYS A 58 -6.39 -4.03 -17.25
N ARG A 59 -5.82 -5.22 -17.01
CA ARG A 59 -5.84 -6.32 -17.97
C ARG A 59 -5.81 -7.69 -17.29
N PHE A 60 -6.76 -8.55 -17.63
CA PHE A 60 -6.70 -9.99 -17.32
C PHE A 60 -6.73 -10.80 -18.61
N THR A 61 -5.68 -11.58 -18.87
CA THR A 61 -5.65 -12.56 -19.95
C THR A 61 -6.65 -13.68 -19.70
N ARG A 62 -7.02 -14.39 -20.77
CA ARG A 62 -7.81 -15.62 -20.67
C ARG A 62 -7.19 -16.65 -19.70
N GLN A 63 -5.87 -16.81 -19.73
CA GLN A 63 -5.16 -17.76 -18.89
C GLN A 63 -5.20 -17.36 -17.41
N GLU A 64 -4.85 -16.11 -17.08
CA GLU A 64 -4.90 -15.57 -15.72
C GLU A 64 -6.32 -15.72 -15.13
N PHE A 65 -7.34 -15.30 -15.89
CA PHE A 65 -8.73 -15.36 -15.42
C PHE A 65 -9.19 -16.80 -15.16
N ILE A 66 -9.03 -17.71 -16.13
CA ILE A 66 -9.51 -19.09 -15.99
C ILE A 66 -8.72 -19.85 -14.93
N GLN A 67 -7.39 -19.78 -14.96
CA GLN A 67 -6.56 -20.53 -14.02
C GLN A 67 -6.67 -19.97 -12.61
N GLY A 68 -6.72 -18.65 -12.47
CA GLY A 68 -6.91 -17.97 -11.19
C GLY A 68 -8.22 -18.35 -10.53
N LEU A 69 -9.33 -18.30 -11.28
CA LEU A 69 -10.65 -18.68 -10.77
C LEU A 69 -10.75 -20.17 -10.44
N ARG A 70 -10.10 -21.03 -11.23
CA ARG A 70 -9.95 -22.45 -10.91
C ARG A 70 -9.22 -22.64 -9.57
N ASN A 71 -8.10 -21.94 -9.36
CA ASN A 71 -7.33 -21.99 -8.11
C ASN A 71 -8.10 -21.39 -6.92
N LEU A 72 -8.92 -20.37 -7.17
CA LEU A 72 -9.80 -19.74 -6.17
C LEU A 72 -11.01 -20.62 -5.81
N ASN A 73 -11.25 -21.69 -6.58
CA ASN A 73 -12.45 -22.50 -6.50
C ASN A 73 -13.74 -21.65 -6.61
N ALA A 74 -13.81 -20.80 -7.63
CA ALA A 74 -14.96 -19.97 -7.96
C ALA A 74 -15.26 -19.99 -9.46
N ASP A 75 -16.52 -20.24 -9.85
CA ASP A 75 -16.95 -20.31 -11.25
C ASP A 75 -18.16 -19.42 -11.58
N SER A 76 -18.54 -18.56 -10.64
CA SER A 76 -19.63 -17.59 -10.75
C SER A 76 -19.26 -16.30 -10.03
N VAL A 77 -19.93 -15.20 -10.37
CA VAL A 77 -19.74 -13.89 -9.71
C VAL A 77 -19.93 -14.00 -8.19
N ASP A 78 -20.97 -14.71 -7.74
CA ASP A 78 -21.23 -14.91 -6.32
C ASP A 78 -20.16 -15.76 -5.64
N GLY A 79 -19.66 -16.79 -6.33
CA GLY A 79 -18.53 -17.59 -5.87
C GLY A 79 -17.26 -16.76 -5.75
N ILE A 80 -16.95 -15.91 -6.72
CA ILE A 80 -15.78 -15.02 -6.69
C ILE A 80 -15.89 -14.09 -5.49
N ARG A 81 -17.02 -13.39 -5.34
CA ARG A 81 -17.26 -12.44 -4.25
C ARG A 81 -17.09 -13.10 -2.88
N LEU A 82 -17.71 -14.26 -2.66
CA LEU A 82 -17.57 -15.01 -1.40
C LEU A 82 -16.11 -15.39 -1.12
N ARG A 83 -15.36 -15.84 -2.14
CA ARG A 83 -13.95 -16.21 -1.98
C ARG A 83 -13.05 -15.00 -1.73
N LEU A 84 -13.36 -13.85 -2.33
CA LEU A 84 -12.67 -12.59 -2.05
C LEU A 84 -12.90 -12.15 -0.61
N GLU A 85 -14.14 -12.12 -0.13
CA GLU A 85 -14.48 -11.79 1.26
C GLU A 85 -13.69 -12.68 2.25
N GLN A 86 -13.68 -14.00 2.03
CA GLN A 86 -12.91 -14.97 2.83
C GLN A 86 -11.40 -14.70 2.79
N THR A 87 -10.86 -14.35 1.61
CA THR A 87 -9.43 -14.07 1.45
C THR A 87 -9.03 -12.76 2.12
N VAL A 88 -9.85 -11.72 1.99
CA VAL A 88 -9.67 -10.44 2.67
C VAL A 88 -9.69 -10.62 4.19
N GLU A 89 -10.62 -11.42 4.71
CA GLU A 89 -10.65 -11.71 6.15
C GLU A 89 -9.37 -12.45 6.58
N LYS A 90 -8.93 -13.45 5.82
CA LYS A 90 -7.70 -14.18 6.13
C LYS A 90 -6.45 -13.28 6.13
N LEU A 91 -6.38 -12.32 5.22
CA LEU A 91 -5.28 -11.35 5.12
C LEU A 91 -5.16 -10.46 6.36
N LYS A 92 -6.19 -10.39 7.22
CA LYS A 92 -6.14 -9.63 8.48
C LYS A 92 -5.23 -10.24 9.55
N ASP A 93 -5.08 -11.56 9.52
CA ASP A 93 -4.41 -12.29 10.60
C ASP A 93 -3.18 -13.06 10.08
N ASP A 94 -3.09 -13.31 8.78
CA ASP A 94 -2.01 -14.07 8.14
C ASP A 94 -0.95 -13.12 7.54
N SER A 95 0.05 -12.76 8.36
CA SER A 95 1.12 -11.84 7.98
C SER A 95 1.96 -12.33 6.80
N GLU A 96 2.18 -13.64 6.67
CA GLU A 96 2.93 -14.21 5.55
C GLU A 96 2.13 -14.17 4.25
N LEU A 97 0.80 -14.34 4.34
CA LEU A 97 -0.09 -14.14 3.20
C LEU A 97 -0.14 -12.67 2.78
N PHE A 98 -0.20 -11.75 3.75
CA PHE A 98 -0.14 -10.31 3.48
C PHE A 98 1.18 -9.91 2.82
N LYS A 99 2.33 -10.41 3.29
CA LYS A 99 3.65 -10.19 2.68
C LYS A 99 3.67 -10.64 1.21
N GLN A 100 3.02 -11.76 0.88
CA GLN A 100 2.92 -12.22 -0.51
C GLN A 100 2.11 -11.24 -1.38
N LEU A 101 0.95 -10.79 -0.91
CA LEU A 101 0.15 -9.77 -1.58
C LEU A 101 0.92 -8.45 -1.76
N TYR A 102 1.61 -8.01 -0.71
CA TYR A 102 2.40 -6.78 -0.72
C TYR A 102 3.52 -6.82 -1.77
N ARG A 103 4.23 -7.95 -1.88
CA ARG A 103 5.29 -8.14 -2.89
C ARG A 103 4.72 -8.24 -4.31
N PHE A 104 3.55 -8.86 -4.48
CA PHE A 104 2.85 -8.92 -5.76
C PHE A 104 2.46 -7.52 -6.25
N THR A 105 1.95 -6.67 -5.34
CA THR A 105 1.40 -5.35 -5.66
C THR A 105 2.39 -4.46 -6.41
N PHE A 106 3.69 -4.54 -6.08
CA PHE A 106 4.74 -3.82 -6.83
C PHE A 106 4.76 -4.20 -8.31
N GLY A 107 4.75 -5.50 -8.61
CA GLY A 107 4.80 -6.00 -9.99
C GLY A 107 3.51 -5.67 -10.75
N PHE A 108 2.37 -5.75 -10.07
CA PHE A 108 1.07 -5.40 -10.63
C PHE A 108 1.00 -3.95 -11.11
N GLY A 109 1.55 -3.01 -10.32
CA GLY A 109 1.59 -1.59 -10.66
C GLY A 109 2.64 -1.17 -11.68
N LEU A 110 3.57 -2.07 -12.02
CA LEU A 110 4.72 -1.75 -12.85
C LEU A 110 4.34 -1.74 -14.33
N GLU A 111 4.71 -0.67 -15.03
CA GLU A 111 4.52 -0.60 -16.48
C GLU A 111 5.43 -1.62 -17.20
N PRO A 112 4.96 -2.24 -18.31
CA PRO A 112 5.74 -3.19 -19.07
C PRO A 112 7.13 -2.65 -19.47
N GLY A 113 8.18 -3.38 -19.11
CA GLY A 113 9.57 -3.03 -19.40
C GLY A 113 10.23 -2.09 -18.38
N HIS A 114 9.48 -1.57 -17.41
CA HIS A 114 10.03 -0.72 -16.35
C HIS A 114 10.57 -1.56 -15.18
N ARG A 115 11.45 -0.97 -14.37
CA ARG A 115 12.01 -1.60 -13.15
C ARG A 115 11.68 -0.82 -11.87
N THR A 116 11.09 0.35 -12.03
CA THR A 116 10.78 1.32 -10.98
C THR A 116 9.32 1.72 -11.13
N LEU A 117 8.59 1.70 -10.02
CA LEU A 117 7.20 2.13 -9.97
C LEU A 117 7.16 3.67 -9.99
N SER A 118 6.27 4.30 -10.76
CA SER A 118 6.12 5.76 -10.71
C SER A 118 5.68 6.19 -9.31
N LEU A 119 6.08 7.40 -8.88
CA LEU A 119 5.75 7.86 -7.52
C LEU A 119 4.23 7.90 -7.28
N ASP A 120 3.47 8.42 -8.23
CA ASP A 120 2.00 8.51 -8.12
C ASP A 120 1.37 7.13 -7.94
N MET A 121 1.81 6.14 -8.73
CA MET A 121 1.30 4.78 -8.63
C MET A 121 1.72 4.13 -7.30
N ALA A 122 2.96 4.36 -6.85
CA ALA A 122 3.43 3.85 -5.56
C ALA A 122 2.57 4.37 -4.40
N ILE A 123 2.25 5.67 -4.39
CA ILE A 123 1.39 6.28 -3.38
C ILE A 123 -0.02 5.64 -3.39
N ILE A 124 -0.63 5.50 -4.57
CA ILE A 124 -1.95 4.88 -4.72
C ILE A 124 -1.94 3.44 -4.20
N LEU A 125 -0.96 2.64 -4.62
CA LEU A 125 -0.87 1.23 -4.26
C LEU A 125 -0.52 1.01 -2.80
N TRP A 126 0.28 1.88 -2.18
CA TRP A 126 0.52 1.82 -0.74
C TRP A 126 -0.74 2.10 0.05
N ARG A 127 -1.52 3.13 -0.33
CA ARG A 127 -2.83 3.39 0.31
C ARG A 127 -3.76 2.19 0.14
N LEU A 128 -3.77 1.60 -1.05
CA LEU A 128 -4.62 0.45 -1.35
C LEU A 128 -4.22 -0.78 -0.54
N VAL A 129 -2.96 -1.22 -0.61
CA VAL A 129 -2.52 -2.47 0.03
C VAL A 129 -2.59 -2.42 1.56
N PHE A 130 -2.39 -1.23 2.16
CA PHE A 130 -2.49 -1.02 3.61
C PHE A 130 -3.90 -0.63 4.09
N THR A 131 -4.94 -0.87 3.27
CA THR A 131 -6.36 -0.63 3.67
C THR A 131 -6.76 -1.46 4.89
N VAL A 132 -6.28 -2.70 4.99
CA VAL A 132 -6.67 -3.63 6.05
C VAL A 132 -5.82 -3.46 7.31
N HIS A 133 -4.52 -3.20 7.13
CA HIS A 133 -3.59 -2.86 8.21
C HIS A 133 -2.82 -1.61 7.81
N THR A 134 -3.13 -0.50 8.46
CA THR A 134 -2.47 0.77 8.19
C THR A 134 -1.32 0.97 9.17
N PRO A 135 -0.05 0.95 8.73
CA PRO A 135 1.07 1.28 9.60
C PRO A 135 0.99 2.74 10.06
N LYS A 136 1.37 3.02 11.32
CA LYS A 136 1.37 4.38 11.89
C LYS A 136 2.25 5.37 11.11
N LEU A 137 3.21 4.85 10.37
CA LEU A 137 4.16 5.63 9.58
C LEU A 137 3.64 6.00 8.19
N LEU A 138 2.59 5.32 7.72
CA LEU A 138 2.16 5.38 6.33
C LEU A 138 1.82 6.81 5.88
N ASP A 139 0.95 7.52 6.60
CA ASP A 139 0.53 8.85 6.16
C ASP A 139 1.68 9.86 6.16
N ARG A 140 2.61 9.74 7.10
CA ARG A 140 3.81 10.57 7.16
C ARG A 140 4.74 10.29 5.99
N TRP A 141 4.98 9.01 5.70
CA TRP A 141 5.74 8.57 4.53
C TRP A 141 5.14 9.09 3.22
N LEU A 142 3.85 8.88 3.01
CA LEU A 142 3.17 9.31 1.78
C LEU A 142 3.15 10.84 1.65
N TYR A 143 3.03 11.56 2.76
CA TYR A 143 3.13 13.02 2.76
C TYR A 143 4.54 13.48 2.36
N PHE A 144 5.58 12.91 2.98
CA PHE A 144 6.97 13.18 2.60
C PHE A 144 7.18 12.98 1.11
N LEU A 145 6.80 11.82 0.56
CA LEU A 145 6.95 11.54 -0.86
C LEU A 145 6.25 12.57 -1.74
N ALA A 146 5.03 12.98 -1.38
CA ALA A 146 4.25 13.95 -2.14
C ALA A 146 4.83 15.39 -2.11
N GLN A 147 5.62 15.74 -1.09
CA GLN A 147 6.26 17.06 -0.99
C GLN A 147 7.58 17.17 -1.76
N HIS A 148 8.18 16.03 -2.15
CA HIS A 148 9.53 15.98 -2.69
C HIS A 148 9.52 15.60 -4.19
N ALA A 149 9.25 16.59 -5.04
CA ALA A 149 9.08 16.42 -6.49
C ALA A 149 10.32 15.85 -7.22
N GLN A 150 11.49 15.82 -6.59
CA GLN A 150 12.68 15.16 -7.12
C GLN A 150 12.56 13.62 -7.11
N ILE A 151 11.72 13.06 -6.25
CA ILE A 151 11.46 11.63 -6.17
C ILE A 151 10.50 11.28 -7.32
N ARG A 152 10.99 10.54 -8.32
CA ARG A 152 10.20 10.20 -9.51
C ARG A 152 9.61 8.79 -9.48
N GLY A 153 10.13 7.93 -8.62
CA GLY A 153 9.67 6.56 -8.53
C GLY A 153 10.34 5.76 -7.43
N VAL A 154 9.77 4.58 -7.19
CA VAL A 154 10.14 3.69 -6.09
C VAL A 154 10.69 2.39 -6.69
N PRO A 155 11.96 2.03 -6.45
CA PRO A 155 12.50 0.75 -6.91
C PRO A 155 11.94 -0.40 -6.05
N LYS A 156 12.01 -1.62 -6.59
CA LYS A 156 11.49 -2.84 -5.95
C LYS A 156 12.03 -3.06 -4.54
N ASP A 157 13.30 -2.74 -4.33
CA ASP A 157 13.96 -2.91 -3.05
C ASP A 157 13.36 -1.98 -1.99
N THR A 158 13.30 -0.67 -2.25
CA THR A 158 12.62 0.31 -1.39
C THR A 158 11.18 -0.06 -1.10
N TRP A 159 10.41 -0.49 -2.12
CA TRP A 159 9.05 -0.98 -1.89
C TRP A 159 9.03 -2.15 -0.90
N ASN A 160 9.82 -3.19 -1.13
CA ASN A 160 9.83 -4.38 -0.28
C ASN A 160 10.30 -4.09 1.14
N MET A 161 11.32 -3.24 1.31
CA MET A 161 11.86 -2.86 2.62
C MET A 161 10.90 -1.97 3.40
N PHE A 162 10.05 -1.19 2.73
CA PHE A 162 9.09 -0.30 3.39
C PHE A 162 8.13 -1.05 4.32
N LEU A 163 7.75 -2.29 4.01
CA LEU A 163 6.89 -3.08 4.90
C LEU A 163 7.55 -3.30 6.26
N ASN A 164 8.82 -3.74 6.27
CA ASN A 164 9.56 -3.95 7.50
C ASN A 164 9.82 -2.62 8.22
N PHE A 165 10.19 -1.58 7.45
CA PHE A 165 10.44 -0.25 7.98
C PHE A 165 9.19 0.31 8.68
N ALA A 166 8.02 0.22 8.06
CA ALA A 166 6.77 0.74 8.62
C ALA A 166 6.29 -0.01 9.87
N GLU A 167 6.70 -1.27 10.06
CA GLU A 167 6.40 -2.09 11.23
C GLU A 167 7.39 -1.90 12.39
N THR A 168 8.66 -1.66 12.08
CA THR A 168 9.76 -1.74 13.08
C THR A 168 10.45 -0.41 13.37
N CYS A 169 10.38 0.56 12.45
CA CYS A 169 11.10 1.82 12.60
C CYS A 169 10.55 2.65 13.75
N ASP A 170 11.46 3.06 14.63
CA ASP A 170 11.28 4.17 15.56
C ASP A 170 12.13 5.35 15.07
N ILE A 171 11.46 6.39 14.57
CA ILE A 171 12.11 7.61 14.04
C ILE A 171 13.09 8.21 15.04
N THR A 172 12.79 8.13 16.35
CA THR A 172 13.60 8.79 17.39
C THR A 172 14.90 8.08 17.71
N SER A 173 14.99 6.79 17.36
CA SER A 173 16.15 5.93 17.59
C SER A 173 16.72 5.35 16.29
N TYR A 174 16.33 5.92 15.15
CA TYR A 174 16.78 5.48 13.84
C TYR A 174 18.30 5.62 13.68
N ASN A 175 18.92 4.60 13.08
CA ASN A 175 20.34 4.56 12.78
C ASN A 175 20.55 4.51 11.27
N ASP A 176 21.13 5.57 10.72
CA ASP A 176 21.44 5.73 9.30
C ASP A 176 22.66 4.92 8.84
N GLU A 177 23.39 4.29 9.77
CA GLU A 177 24.45 3.33 9.45
C GLU A 177 23.91 1.92 9.11
N GLU A 178 22.63 1.66 9.34
CA GLU A 178 21.98 0.40 8.95
C GLU A 178 21.76 0.33 7.43
N ALA A 179 21.59 -0.89 6.90
CA ALA A 179 21.48 -1.12 5.45
C ALA A 179 20.10 -0.78 4.88
N TRP A 180 19.49 0.34 5.29
CA TRP A 180 18.24 0.84 4.75
C TRP A 180 18.45 1.54 3.40
N PRO A 181 17.43 1.59 2.52
CA PRO A 181 17.45 2.45 1.35
C PRO A 181 17.61 3.91 1.77
N SER A 182 18.47 4.67 1.10
CA SER A 182 18.75 6.08 1.44
C SER A 182 17.52 6.98 1.50
N LEU A 183 16.46 6.62 0.76
CA LEU A 183 15.19 7.34 0.80
C LEU A 183 14.51 7.30 2.19
N PHE A 184 14.81 6.28 3.00
CA PHE A 184 14.33 6.21 4.38
C PHE A 184 15.14 7.13 5.30
N ASP A 185 16.44 7.27 5.06
CA ASP A 185 17.29 8.26 5.76
C ASP A 185 16.75 9.68 5.50
N ASP A 186 16.52 10.03 4.23
CA ASP A 186 15.94 11.32 3.84
C ASP A 186 14.57 11.58 4.51
N PHE A 187 13.75 10.54 4.64
CA PHE A 187 12.45 10.62 5.30
C PHE A 187 12.56 10.83 6.82
N VAL A 188 13.49 10.14 7.47
CA VAL A 188 13.71 10.27 8.91
C VAL A 188 14.29 11.65 9.24
N GLU A 189 15.26 12.12 8.45
CA GLU A 189 15.79 13.48 8.55
C GLU A 189 14.65 14.52 8.43
N TYR A 190 13.79 14.36 7.43
CA TYR A 190 12.63 15.22 7.23
C TYR A 190 11.67 15.24 8.44
N GLU A 191 11.37 14.07 9.04
CA GLU A 191 10.50 14.01 10.22
C GLU A 191 11.15 14.67 11.45
N ASN A 192 12.45 14.51 11.64
CA ASN A 192 13.20 15.11 12.74
C ASN A 192 13.26 16.65 12.61
N ASP A 193 13.53 17.17 11.42
CA ASP A 193 13.54 18.61 11.16
C ASP A 193 12.17 19.24 11.44
N ARG A 194 11.10 18.58 11.00
CA ARG A 194 9.73 19.04 11.24
C ARG A 194 9.36 18.98 12.73
N ALA A 195 9.85 18.00 13.48
CA ALA A 195 9.64 17.94 14.92
C ALA A 195 10.35 19.10 15.65
N ASN A 196 11.58 19.42 15.25
CA ASN A 196 12.38 20.49 15.84
C ASN A 196 11.81 21.89 15.54
N GLN A 197 11.23 22.10 14.34
CA GLN A 197 10.59 23.36 13.98
C GLN A 197 9.25 23.61 14.70
N ASN A 198 8.62 22.57 15.24
CA ASN A 198 7.34 22.66 15.96
C ASN A 198 7.49 22.79 17.49
N VAL A 199 8.71 22.95 18.00
CA VAL A 199 8.93 23.29 19.42
C VAL A 199 8.64 24.79 19.58
N PRO A 200 7.59 25.20 20.34
CA PRO A 200 7.38 26.62 20.61
C PRO A 200 8.57 27.12 21.44
N ASP A 201 9.21 28.20 20.96
CA ASP A 201 10.29 28.89 21.67
C ASP A 201 9.88 29.10 23.14
N LYS A 202 10.57 28.42 24.06
CA LYS A 202 10.59 28.81 25.48
C LYS A 202 11.46 30.04 25.62
N ALA A 203 10.99 31.16 25.07
CA ALA A 203 11.49 32.49 25.38
C ALA A 203 10.34 33.21 26.07
N ASP A 204 10.28 33.10 27.41
CA ASP A 204 9.68 34.07 28.35
C ASP A 204 9.58 33.45 29.76
N GLU A 205 10.71 33.04 30.34
CA GLU A 205 10.83 32.87 31.80
C GLU A 205 12.16 33.51 32.25
N GLU A 206 12.33 34.80 31.97
CA GLU A 206 13.38 35.60 32.58
C GLU A 206 12.81 36.94 33.07
N ASP A 207 11.88 36.91 34.03
CA ASP A 207 11.66 38.06 34.92
C ASP A 207 11.19 37.62 36.31
N THR A 208 12.15 37.35 37.20
CA THR A 208 11.98 37.64 38.62
C THR A 208 13.35 37.86 39.25
N ARG A 209 14.02 38.96 38.87
CA ARG A 209 15.09 39.52 39.71
C ARG A 209 14.45 40.10 40.96
N GLN A 210 14.57 39.41 42.08
CA GLN A 210 14.29 39.97 43.40
C GLN A 210 15.28 41.10 43.70
N PRO A 211 14.84 42.29 44.15
CA PRO A 211 15.73 43.26 44.73
C PRO A 211 16.02 42.89 46.19
N THR A 212 17.31 42.83 46.51
CA THR A 212 17.83 42.75 47.88
C THR A 212 17.44 43.99 48.68
N LEU A 213 16.78 43.79 49.82
CA LEU A 213 16.62 44.82 50.85
C LEU A 213 17.42 44.41 52.09
N HIS A 214 18.57 45.06 52.24
CA HIS A 214 19.25 45.24 53.51
C HIS A 214 18.39 46.12 54.41
N THR A 215 18.12 45.67 55.64
CA THR A 215 18.05 46.56 56.80
C THR A 215 18.64 45.86 58.02
N ASP A 216 19.75 46.45 58.46
CA ASP A 216 20.42 46.32 59.75
C ASP A 216 19.51 46.76 60.92
N GLY A 217 19.80 46.29 62.14
CA GLY A 217 19.56 47.08 63.36
C GLY A 217 18.66 46.52 64.47
N SER A 218 19.30 45.81 65.41
CA SER A 218 19.21 45.94 66.89
C SER A 218 17.85 46.10 67.61
N LEU A 219 17.52 45.12 68.46
CA LEU A 219 17.64 45.17 69.95
C LEU A 219 17.47 43.78 70.55
#